data_AF-A0AAD2BWN9-F1
#
_entry.id   AF-A0AAD2BWN9-F1
#
_cell.length_a   1.000
_cell.length_b   1.000
_cell.length_c   1.000
_cell.angle_alpha   90.00
_cell.angle_beta   90.00
_cell.angle_gamma   90.00
#
_symmetry.space_group_name_H-M   'P 1'
#
loop_
_entity.id
_entity.type
_entity.pdbx_description
1 polymer ?
#
loop_
_entity_poly.entity_id
_entity_poly.type
_entity_poly.pdbx_seq_one_letter_code
_entity_poly.pdbx_strand_id
1 'polypeptide(L)'
;MLNRLTRPFSIAAMVFAAMTLSACGGGDSSSPDMTVSFNPSALSAKGFQGQQANVNAFQDSTVTVQAAVSGTASGTVYARVVDSGQGFGGGALNVSSLGSGRYSATLRPNMTLVPGTYTGSLTLQLCKDAGCASQYTTAGATLPYTVTISPRLSVDVYVNSTFVGTTLSGPTLSLQSALPNNSTVEFRSNVPVQWQYSSGPGFIGVTVNPSATSTDWKATLVRPANASIDSIDLNAVAQDGTQGIQRSAGVSLRVSP
;
A
#
# COMPACT_ATOMS: atom_id res chain seq x y z
N MET A 1 64.18 -47.09 -11.49
CA MET A 1 63.09 -48.08 -11.30
C MET A 1 61.94 -47.62 -12.20
N LEU A 2 61.91 -47.99 -13.49
CA LEU A 2 61.17 -49.14 -14.08
C LEU A 2 59.71 -49.20 -13.59
N ASN A 3 58.63 -49.09 -14.37
CA ASN A 3 58.27 -49.62 -15.71
C ASN A 3 57.23 -48.68 -16.37
N ARG A 4 57.34 -48.29 -17.66
CA ARG A 4 56.87 -48.98 -18.88
C ARG A 4 55.47 -49.63 -18.81
N LEU A 5 54.53 -49.08 -19.60
CA LEU A 5 53.68 -49.88 -20.49
C LEU A 5 53.21 -49.04 -21.68
N THR A 6 53.33 -49.65 -22.85
CA THR A 6 53.26 -49.10 -24.20
C THR A 6 52.05 -49.66 -24.94
N ARG A 7 51.36 -48.79 -25.71
CA ARG A 7 50.78 -49.02 -27.07
C ARG A 7 49.56 -49.98 -27.21
N PRO A 8 48.87 -50.06 -28.38
CA PRO A 8 48.67 -49.12 -29.52
C PRO A 8 47.23 -49.07 -30.10
N PHE A 9 47.02 -48.19 -31.10
CA PHE A 9 46.18 -48.31 -32.33
C PHE A 9 44.73 -48.86 -32.29
N SER A 10 43.76 -48.11 -32.82
CA SER A 10 43.23 -48.35 -34.18
C SER A 10 42.08 -47.41 -34.59
N ILE A 11 42.12 -47.06 -35.88
CA ILE A 11 41.20 -46.24 -36.66
C ILE A 11 39.93 -47.06 -36.96
N ALA A 12 38.75 -46.44 -36.84
CA ALA A 12 37.55 -46.88 -37.56
C ALA A 12 36.64 -45.69 -37.85
N ALA A 13 36.66 -45.26 -39.11
CA ALA A 13 35.66 -44.39 -39.71
C ALA A 13 34.32 -45.15 -39.79
N MET A 14 33.23 -44.48 -39.40
CA MET A 14 31.88 -44.95 -39.73
C MET A 14 31.02 -43.76 -40.14
N VAL A 15 30.93 -43.58 -41.46
CA VAL A 15 29.94 -42.75 -42.13
C VAL A 15 28.62 -43.52 -42.11
N PHE A 16 27.58 -42.96 -41.49
CA PHE A 16 26.22 -43.46 -41.61
C PHE A 16 25.28 -42.32 -41.98
N ALA A 17 24.71 -42.44 -43.18
CA ALA A 17 23.61 -41.63 -43.69
C ALA A 17 22.32 -41.99 -42.94
N ALA A 18 21.53 -40.99 -42.54
CA ALA A 18 20.13 -41.21 -42.13
C ALA A 18 19.27 -39.95 -42.35
N MET A 19 18.45 -40.04 -43.40
CA MET A 19 17.00 -39.81 -43.40
C MET A 19 16.47 -38.47 -42.85
N THR A 20 15.94 -37.71 -43.82
CA THR A 20 14.91 -36.68 -43.71
C THR A 20 13.82 -37.01 -42.68
N LEU A 21 13.72 -36.21 -41.62
CA LEU A 21 12.53 -36.13 -40.79
C LEU A 21 11.89 -34.75 -41.00
N SER A 22 10.95 -34.67 -41.94
CA SER A 22 9.96 -33.60 -42.00
C SER A 22 8.99 -33.79 -40.84
N ALA A 23 9.38 -33.34 -39.65
CA ALA A 23 8.46 -33.25 -38.52
C ALA A 23 7.55 -32.03 -38.76
N CYS A 24 6.28 -32.36 -39.01
CA CYS A 24 5.14 -31.46 -39.00
C CYS A 24 5.10 -30.70 -37.67
N GLY A 25 5.54 -29.44 -37.67
CA GLY A 25 5.34 -28.52 -36.56
C GLY A 25 3.90 -28.03 -36.56
N GLY A 26 2.98 -28.85 -36.04
CA GLY A 26 1.63 -28.42 -35.67
C GLY A 26 1.73 -27.50 -34.47
N GLY A 27 1.70 -26.19 -34.71
CA GLY A 27 1.49 -25.21 -33.64
C GLY A 27 0.03 -25.25 -33.24
N ASP A 28 -0.27 -25.88 -32.11
CA ASP A 28 -1.59 -25.83 -31.48
C ASP A 28 -1.86 -24.38 -31.04
N SER A 29 -2.48 -23.61 -31.93
CA SER A 29 -3.13 -22.35 -31.58
C SER A 29 -4.46 -22.69 -30.91
N SER A 30 -4.42 -23.26 -29.71
CA SER A 30 -5.60 -23.45 -28.89
C SER A 30 -6.13 -22.07 -28.51
N SER A 31 -7.16 -21.62 -29.23
CA SER A 31 -7.90 -20.41 -28.88
C SER A 31 -8.39 -20.51 -27.43
N PRO A 32 -8.33 -19.42 -26.65
CA PRO A 32 -8.76 -19.43 -25.27
C PRO A 32 -10.26 -19.73 -25.17
N ASP A 33 -10.64 -20.54 -24.18
CA ASP A 33 -12.04 -20.86 -23.86
C ASP A 33 -12.82 -19.60 -23.48
N MET A 34 -12.14 -18.66 -22.79
CA MET A 34 -12.73 -17.43 -22.28
C MET A 34 -11.81 -16.23 -22.45
N THR A 35 -12.39 -15.06 -22.67
CA THR A 35 -11.71 -13.77 -22.68
C THR A 35 -12.14 -12.95 -21.47
N VAL A 36 -11.18 -12.34 -20.80
CA VAL A 36 -11.38 -11.46 -19.66
C VAL A 36 -10.84 -10.08 -20.01
N SER A 37 -11.60 -9.04 -19.71
CA SER A 37 -11.13 -7.66 -19.73
C SER A 37 -11.42 -6.98 -18.41
N PHE A 38 -10.52 -6.09 -18.00
CA PHE A 38 -10.62 -5.34 -16.76
C PHE A 38 -10.83 -3.86 -17.03
N ASN A 39 -11.67 -3.23 -16.20
CA ASN A 39 -11.82 -1.79 -16.13
C ASN A 39 -11.73 -1.34 -14.65
N PRO A 40 -10.67 -0.61 -14.26
CA PRO A 40 -9.53 -0.19 -15.08
C PRO A 40 -8.61 -1.37 -15.50
N SER A 41 -7.77 -1.16 -16.53
CA SER A 41 -6.81 -2.16 -17.03
C SER A 41 -5.52 -2.27 -16.20
N ALA A 42 -5.33 -1.37 -15.23
CA ALA A 42 -4.30 -1.43 -14.22
C ALA A 42 -4.83 -0.83 -12.91
N LEU A 43 -4.40 -1.37 -11.78
CA LEU A 43 -4.79 -0.84 -10.48
C LEU A 43 -3.67 0.02 -9.90
N SER A 44 -4.06 1.09 -9.24
CA SER A 44 -3.16 1.90 -8.43
C SER A 44 -3.80 2.12 -7.07
N ALA A 45 -3.05 1.86 -6.01
CA ALA A 45 -3.46 2.18 -4.66
C ALA A 45 -2.34 2.86 -3.90
N LYS A 46 -2.72 3.72 -2.96
CA LYS A 46 -1.81 4.31 -2.00
C LYS A 46 -2.41 4.25 -0.60
N GLY A 47 -1.55 4.14 0.41
CA GLY A 47 -1.97 4.32 1.80
C GLY A 47 -0.79 4.40 2.75
N PHE A 48 -1.09 4.64 4.01
CA PHE A 48 -0.09 4.69 5.07
C PHE A 48 0.01 3.35 5.80
N GLN A 49 1.22 2.95 6.17
CA GLN A 49 1.44 1.74 6.96
C GLN A 49 0.56 1.70 8.21
N GLY A 50 -0.05 0.54 8.49
CA GLY A 50 -0.90 0.31 9.67
C GLY A 50 -2.29 0.95 9.60
N GLN A 51 -2.82 1.25 8.39
CA GLN A 51 -4.16 1.86 8.23
C GLN A 51 -5.32 1.02 8.71
N GLN A 52 -5.19 -0.29 8.67
CA GLN A 52 -6.29 -1.23 8.90
C GLN A 52 -6.68 -1.38 10.39
N ALA A 53 -6.04 -0.65 11.32
CA ALA A 53 -6.13 -0.91 12.76
C ALA A 53 -6.99 0.09 13.58
N ASN A 54 -7.56 1.15 12.97
CA ASN A 54 -8.36 2.14 13.73
C ASN A 54 -9.76 2.32 13.13
N VAL A 55 -10.73 1.65 13.74
CA VAL A 55 -12.12 1.45 13.30
C VAL A 55 -12.99 2.73 13.25
N ASN A 56 -12.50 3.89 13.70
CA ASN A 56 -13.37 5.04 13.99
C ASN A 56 -13.04 6.37 13.29
N ALA A 57 -12.12 6.44 12.31
CA ALA A 57 -11.91 7.73 11.61
C ALA A 57 -11.31 7.67 10.20
N PHE A 58 -10.78 6.54 9.75
CA PHE A 58 -10.01 6.50 8.51
C PHE A 58 -10.59 5.42 7.59
N GLN A 59 -11.12 5.83 6.44
CA GLN A 59 -11.58 4.89 5.43
C GLN A 59 -10.39 4.00 5.01
N ASP A 60 -10.60 2.68 5.05
CA ASP A 60 -9.68 1.72 4.44
C ASP A 60 -9.51 2.12 2.96
N SER A 61 -8.26 2.26 2.49
CA SER A 61 -8.05 2.44 1.04
C SER A 61 -8.63 1.22 0.34
N THR A 62 -9.64 1.42 -0.50
CA THR A 62 -10.22 0.36 -1.33
C THR A 62 -10.13 0.76 -2.79
N VAL A 63 -9.87 -0.21 -3.67
CA VAL A 63 -9.90 -0.02 -5.12
C VAL A 63 -10.96 -0.93 -5.70
N THR A 64 -11.87 -0.39 -6.49
CA THR A 64 -12.87 -1.17 -7.22
C THR A 64 -12.37 -1.49 -8.62
N VAL A 65 -12.54 -2.73 -9.03
CA VAL A 65 -12.29 -3.18 -10.39
C VAL A 65 -13.52 -3.89 -10.93
N GLN A 66 -13.81 -3.66 -12.21
CA GLN A 66 -14.80 -4.43 -12.95
C GLN A 66 -14.13 -5.37 -13.93
N ALA A 67 -14.66 -6.57 -14.05
CA ALA A 67 -14.23 -7.56 -15.03
C ALA A 67 -15.40 -7.90 -15.97
N ALA A 68 -15.16 -7.96 -17.27
CA ALA A 68 -16.09 -8.52 -18.24
C ALA A 68 -15.51 -9.84 -18.75
N VAL A 69 -16.31 -10.90 -18.68
CA VAL A 69 -15.95 -12.24 -19.09
C VAL A 69 -16.86 -12.65 -20.25
N SER A 70 -16.26 -13.08 -21.35
CA SER A 70 -16.95 -13.64 -22.51
C SER A 70 -16.36 -14.99 -22.88
N GLY A 71 -17.17 -15.86 -23.48
CA GLY A 71 -16.79 -17.23 -23.81
C GLY A 71 -17.91 -18.20 -23.51
N THR A 72 -17.65 -19.49 -23.72
CA THR A 72 -18.64 -20.55 -23.49
C THR A 72 -18.21 -21.39 -22.29
N ALA A 73 -19.01 -21.37 -21.22
CA ALA A 73 -18.79 -22.23 -20.06
C ALA A 73 -19.61 -23.52 -20.20
N SER A 74 -19.00 -24.67 -19.90
CA SER A 74 -19.68 -25.97 -19.92
C SER A 74 -20.21 -26.37 -18.54
N GLY A 75 -20.73 -25.41 -17.76
CA GLY A 75 -21.23 -25.62 -16.40
C GLY A 75 -20.98 -24.45 -15.46
N THR A 76 -21.03 -24.72 -14.16
CA THR A 76 -20.70 -23.73 -13.11
C THR A 76 -19.22 -23.33 -13.20
N VAL A 77 -18.95 -22.03 -13.18
CA VAL A 77 -17.60 -21.47 -13.19
C VAL A 77 -17.26 -20.97 -11.79
N TYR A 78 -16.13 -21.42 -11.26
CA TYR A 78 -15.59 -20.94 -9.99
C TYR A 78 -14.49 -19.91 -10.27
N ALA A 79 -14.49 -18.79 -9.54
CA ALA A 79 -13.50 -17.74 -9.70
C ALA A 79 -12.52 -17.74 -8.53
N ARG A 80 -11.22 -17.67 -8.83
CA ARG A 80 -10.14 -17.52 -7.85
C ARG A 80 -9.20 -16.41 -8.30
N VAL A 81 -8.79 -15.55 -7.37
CA VAL A 81 -7.80 -14.50 -7.65
C VAL A 81 -6.48 -14.85 -6.99
N VAL A 82 -5.41 -14.78 -7.76
CA VAL A 82 -4.04 -14.99 -7.31
C VAL A 82 -3.29 -13.68 -7.35
N ASP A 83 -2.68 -13.28 -6.24
CA ASP A 83 -1.85 -12.07 -6.13
C ASP A 83 -0.37 -12.44 -6.10
N SER A 84 0.36 -12.13 -7.17
CA SER A 84 1.79 -12.44 -7.31
C SER A 84 2.69 -11.56 -6.45
N GLY A 85 2.30 -10.31 -6.20
CA GLY A 85 3.12 -9.31 -5.49
C GLY A 85 2.71 -9.06 -4.05
N GLN A 86 1.65 -9.73 -3.56
CA GLN A 86 1.11 -9.62 -2.19
C GLN A 86 0.67 -8.19 -1.79
N GLY A 87 0.56 -7.27 -2.76
CA GLY A 87 0.18 -5.88 -2.54
C GLY A 87 -1.27 -5.69 -2.13
N PHE A 88 -2.16 -6.64 -2.43
CA PHE A 88 -3.57 -6.61 -2.04
C PHE A 88 -3.94 -7.65 -0.98
N GLY A 89 -2.96 -8.39 -0.45
CA GLY A 89 -3.09 -9.29 0.70
C GLY A 89 -4.22 -10.31 0.52
N GLY A 90 -3.90 -11.54 0.10
CA GLY A 90 -4.89 -12.59 -0.15
C GLY A 90 -5.93 -12.73 0.97
N GLY A 91 -7.12 -12.19 0.74
CA GLY A 91 -8.28 -12.24 1.63
C GLY A 91 -9.53 -12.56 0.82
N ALA A 92 -10.65 -12.79 1.50
CA ALA A 92 -11.93 -13.04 0.83
C ALA A 92 -12.31 -11.82 -0.03
N LEU A 93 -12.23 -11.98 -1.35
CA LEU A 93 -12.63 -10.95 -2.29
C LEU A 93 -14.15 -10.94 -2.37
N ASN A 94 -14.76 -9.80 -2.01
CA ASN A 94 -16.19 -9.61 -2.27
C ASN A 94 -16.36 -9.32 -3.76
N VAL A 95 -16.87 -10.31 -4.50
CA VAL A 95 -17.22 -10.20 -5.91
C VAL A 95 -18.73 -10.11 -6.04
N SER A 96 -19.23 -9.10 -6.74
CA SER A 96 -20.64 -8.94 -7.07
C SER A 96 -20.85 -9.09 -8.58
N SER A 97 -21.92 -9.78 -8.96
CA SER A 97 -22.34 -9.84 -10.37
C SER A 97 -23.08 -8.57 -10.75
N LEU A 98 -22.73 -8.01 -11.91
CA LEU A 98 -23.43 -6.89 -12.55
C LEU A 98 -24.33 -7.35 -13.72
N GLY A 99 -24.48 -8.67 -13.88
CA GLY A 99 -25.20 -9.28 -15.00
C GLY A 99 -24.41 -9.29 -16.31
N SER A 100 -24.85 -10.14 -17.25
CA SER A 100 -24.30 -10.23 -18.61
C SER A 100 -22.77 -10.46 -18.65
N GLY A 101 -22.26 -11.34 -17.79
CA GLY A 101 -20.82 -11.67 -17.73
C GLY A 101 -19.95 -10.56 -17.12
N ARG A 102 -20.53 -9.54 -16.50
CA ARG A 102 -19.81 -8.47 -15.82
C ARG A 102 -19.81 -8.67 -14.31
N TYR A 103 -18.68 -8.38 -13.69
CA TYR A 103 -18.46 -8.54 -12.25
C TYR A 103 -17.75 -7.31 -11.71
N SER A 104 -17.96 -7.01 -10.43
CA SER A 104 -17.25 -5.98 -9.69
C SER A 104 -16.59 -6.60 -8.47
N ALA A 105 -15.38 -6.16 -8.14
CA ALA A 105 -14.68 -6.56 -6.95
C ALA A 105 -14.06 -5.36 -6.26
N THR A 106 -14.13 -5.35 -4.93
CA THR A 106 -13.48 -4.32 -4.10
C THR A 106 -12.26 -4.92 -3.42
N LEU A 107 -11.09 -4.41 -3.78
CA LEU A 107 -9.79 -4.85 -3.29
C LEU A 107 -9.28 -3.90 -2.20
N ARG A 108 -8.59 -4.46 -1.20
CA ARG A 108 -7.94 -3.69 -0.13
C ARG A 108 -6.43 -3.90 -0.21
N PRO A 109 -5.61 -2.85 -0.35
CA PRO A 109 -4.17 -3.00 -0.31
C PRO A 109 -3.72 -3.52 1.07
N ASN A 110 -2.64 -4.29 1.08
CA ASN A 110 -2.05 -4.80 2.30
C ASN A 110 -1.25 -3.69 3.00
N MET A 111 -1.90 -2.98 3.92
CA MET A 111 -1.27 -1.87 4.65
C MET A 111 -0.36 -2.33 5.81
N THR A 112 -0.16 -3.63 5.99
CA THR A 112 0.84 -4.18 6.93
C THR A 112 2.24 -4.23 6.32
N LEU A 113 2.34 -4.07 5.00
CA LEU A 113 3.60 -3.98 4.28
C LEU A 113 4.47 -2.83 4.79
N VAL A 114 5.78 -2.98 4.65
CA VAL A 114 6.73 -1.90 4.98
C VAL A 114 6.58 -0.75 3.98
N PRO A 115 7.00 0.48 4.34
CA PRO A 115 6.94 1.59 3.40
C PRO A 115 7.74 1.32 2.13
N GLY A 116 7.14 1.60 0.97
CA GLY A 116 7.72 1.32 -0.34
C GLY A 116 6.68 1.20 -1.45
N THR A 117 7.15 0.94 -2.66
CA THR A 117 6.29 0.69 -3.84
C THR A 117 6.33 -0.78 -4.21
N TYR A 118 5.15 -1.37 -4.35
CA TYR A 118 4.93 -2.77 -4.67
C TYR A 118 4.23 -2.88 -6.01
N THR A 119 4.87 -3.56 -6.96
CA THR A 119 4.30 -3.85 -8.27
C THR A 119 4.04 -5.34 -8.39
N GLY A 120 2.93 -5.70 -9.00
CA GLY A 120 2.56 -7.09 -9.20
C GLY A 120 1.40 -7.24 -10.15
N SER A 121 0.80 -8.42 -10.14
CA SER A 121 -0.38 -8.73 -10.94
C SER A 121 -1.40 -9.54 -10.17
N LEU A 122 -2.67 -9.24 -10.39
CA LEU A 122 -3.78 -10.08 -9.99
C LEU A 122 -4.16 -10.96 -11.19
N THR A 123 -4.15 -12.27 -11.00
CA THR A 123 -4.58 -13.22 -12.03
C THR A 123 -5.92 -13.82 -11.65
N LEU A 124 -6.91 -13.66 -12.53
CA LEU A 124 -8.23 -14.27 -12.40
C LEU A 124 -8.19 -15.69 -12.99
N GLN A 125 -8.24 -16.68 -12.13
CA GLN A 125 -8.41 -18.08 -12.51
C GLN A 125 -9.90 -18.40 -12.59
N LEU A 126 -10.35 -18.85 -13.76
CA LEU A 126 -11.70 -19.36 -13.98
C LEU A 126 -11.61 -20.89 -14.01
N CYS A 127 -12.28 -21.53 -13.07
CA CYS A 127 -12.13 -22.95 -12.79
C CYS A 127 -13.41 -23.73 -13.09
N LYS A 128 -13.23 -24.98 -13.52
CA LYS A 128 -14.31 -25.94 -13.82
C LYS A 128 -14.82 -26.63 -12.55
N ASP A 129 -14.03 -26.60 -11.49
CA ASP A 129 -14.32 -27.19 -10.19
C ASP A 129 -13.94 -26.23 -9.04
N ALA A 130 -14.51 -26.47 -7.86
CA ALA A 130 -14.31 -25.61 -6.69
C ALA A 130 -12.86 -25.62 -6.14
N GLY A 131 -12.10 -26.70 -6.39
CA GLY A 131 -10.70 -26.81 -5.99
C GLY A 131 -9.72 -26.16 -6.97
N CYS A 132 -10.23 -25.68 -8.11
CA CYS A 132 -9.44 -25.17 -9.23
C CYS A 132 -8.39 -26.15 -9.76
N ALA A 133 -8.68 -27.46 -9.71
CA ALA A 133 -7.82 -28.49 -10.27
C ALA A 133 -7.82 -28.46 -11.81
N SER A 134 -8.95 -28.08 -12.41
CA SER A 134 -9.11 -27.85 -13.83
C SER A 134 -9.54 -26.40 -14.11
N GLN A 135 -8.82 -25.74 -15.01
CA GLN A 135 -9.04 -24.35 -15.38
C GLN A 135 -9.56 -24.23 -16.81
N TYR A 136 -10.34 -23.19 -17.06
CA TYR A 136 -10.58 -22.70 -18.42
C TYR A 136 -9.32 -21.98 -18.90
N THR A 137 -8.99 -22.13 -20.17
CA THR A 137 -7.95 -21.30 -20.78
C THR A 137 -8.48 -19.86 -20.93
N THR A 138 -7.75 -18.88 -20.39
CA THR A 138 -8.20 -17.49 -20.37
C THR A 138 -7.21 -16.56 -21.08
N ALA A 139 -7.74 -15.65 -21.90
CA ALA A 139 -6.98 -14.52 -22.42
C ALA A 139 -7.31 -13.24 -21.63
N GLY A 140 -6.30 -12.42 -21.35
CA GLY A 140 -6.48 -11.12 -20.67
C GLY A 140 -6.77 -11.20 -19.17
N ALA A 141 -6.69 -12.38 -18.55
CA ALA A 141 -7.02 -12.59 -17.14
C ALA A 141 -5.98 -12.07 -16.13
N THR A 142 -4.99 -11.30 -16.58
CA THR A 142 -3.97 -10.70 -15.73
C THR A 142 -4.16 -9.19 -15.66
N LEU A 143 -4.26 -8.67 -14.43
CA LEU A 143 -4.44 -7.27 -14.11
C LEU A 143 -3.21 -6.75 -13.38
N PRO A 144 -2.36 -5.92 -14.03
CA PRO A 144 -1.21 -5.32 -13.37
C PRO A 144 -1.65 -4.33 -12.28
N TYR A 145 -0.80 -4.14 -11.28
CA TYR A 145 -1.03 -3.14 -10.25
C TYR A 145 0.25 -2.48 -9.73
N THR A 146 0.04 -1.33 -9.09
CA THR A 146 1.03 -0.65 -8.24
C THR A 146 0.38 -0.25 -6.92
N VAL A 147 1.02 -0.60 -5.80
CA VAL A 147 0.61 -0.22 -4.45
C VAL A 147 1.75 0.58 -3.83
N THR A 148 1.49 1.80 -3.37
CA THR A 148 2.48 2.60 -2.63
C THR A 148 2.10 2.67 -1.17
N ILE A 149 3.01 2.26 -0.30
CA ILE A 149 2.86 2.32 1.14
C ILE A 149 3.76 3.43 1.68
N SER A 150 3.14 4.48 2.21
CA SER A 150 3.83 5.57 2.88
C SER A 150 4.11 5.22 4.35
N PRO A 151 5.19 5.75 4.95
CA PRO A 151 5.47 5.57 6.38
C PRO A 151 4.29 6.02 7.23
N ARG A 152 3.97 5.29 8.30
CA ARG A 152 2.96 5.74 9.26
C ARG A 152 3.32 7.14 9.77
N LEU A 153 2.36 8.07 9.73
CA LEU A 153 2.58 9.42 10.24
C LEU A 153 2.92 9.37 11.74
N SER A 154 4.07 9.95 12.07
CA SER A 154 4.55 10.18 13.42
C SER A 154 5.00 11.63 13.56
N VAL A 155 4.69 12.25 14.69
CA VAL A 155 5.12 13.60 15.03
C VAL A 155 5.89 13.57 16.34
N ASP A 156 7.16 13.93 16.27
CA ASP A 156 8.01 14.13 17.43
C ASP A 156 7.80 15.53 18.00
N VAL A 157 7.73 15.62 19.33
CA VAL A 157 7.50 16.87 20.05
C VAL A 157 8.73 17.25 20.84
N TYR A 158 9.16 18.50 20.68
CA TYR A 158 10.26 19.09 21.39
C TYR A 158 9.80 20.34 22.14
N VAL A 159 10.24 20.49 23.38
CA VAL A 159 10.05 21.68 24.20
C VAL A 159 11.42 22.20 24.59
N ASN A 160 11.73 23.45 24.25
CA ASN A 160 13.05 24.06 24.45
C ASN A 160 14.17 23.14 23.93
N SER A 161 13.97 22.57 22.73
CA SER A 161 14.86 21.60 22.07
C SER A 161 15.05 20.25 22.78
N THR A 162 14.32 19.98 23.86
CA THR A 162 14.30 18.68 24.54
C THR A 162 13.16 17.82 23.99
N PHE A 163 13.44 16.59 23.59
CA PHE A 163 12.42 15.64 23.15
C PHE A 163 11.48 15.26 24.30
N VAL A 164 10.17 15.35 24.07
CA VAL A 164 9.14 15.09 25.08
C VAL A 164 8.30 13.86 24.75
N GLY A 165 8.18 13.52 23.46
CA GLY A 165 7.49 12.31 23.04
C GLY A 165 7.14 12.31 21.56
N THR A 166 6.53 11.21 21.12
CA THR A 166 6.05 11.01 19.75
C THR A 166 4.56 10.71 19.79
N THR A 167 3.80 11.36 18.93
CA THR A 167 2.42 10.96 18.64
C THR A 167 2.34 10.25 17.29
N LEU A 168 1.42 9.29 17.16
CA LEU A 168 1.20 8.55 15.92
C LEU A 168 -0.16 8.93 15.34
N SER A 169 -0.36 8.71 14.05
CA SER A 169 -1.69 8.90 13.46
C SER A 169 -2.77 8.11 14.20
N GLY A 170 -3.86 8.79 14.60
CA GLY A 170 -4.93 8.25 15.44
C GLY A 170 -4.99 8.92 16.81
N PRO A 171 -4.24 8.46 17.82
CA PRO A 171 -4.30 9.02 19.17
C PRO A 171 -3.79 10.47 19.23
N THR A 172 -4.40 11.28 20.10
CA THR A 172 -3.87 12.60 20.48
C THR A 172 -2.90 12.45 21.64
N LEU A 173 -1.69 12.98 21.51
CA LEU A 173 -0.77 13.11 22.64
C LEU A 173 -1.16 14.33 23.47
N SER A 174 -1.46 14.13 24.75
CA SER A 174 -1.76 15.22 25.68
C SER A 174 -0.56 15.46 26.59
N LEU A 175 0.05 16.65 26.51
CA LEU A 175 1.11 17.08 27.41
C LEU A 175 0.52 18.04 28.44
N GLN A 176 0.51 17.62 29.71
CA GLN A 176 -0.11 18.36 30.83
C GLN A 176 0.90 19.05 31.75
N SER A 177 2.17 19.17 31.34
CA SER A 177 3.20 19.81 32.15
C SER A 177 3.09 21.33 32.09
N ALA A 178 3.24 22.02 33.23
CA ALA A 178 3.40 23.47 33.28
C ALA A 178 4.59 23.91 32.42
N LEU A 179 4.31 24.39 31.20
CA LEU A 179 5.31 24.94 30.32
C LEU A 179 5.66 26.36 30.81
N PRO A 180 6.95 26.66 31.07
CA PRO A 180 7.37 28.02 31.39
C PRO A 180 6.92 29.01 30.32
N ASN A 181 6.65 30.26 30.71
CA ASN A 181 6.45 31.33 29.73
C ASN A 181 7.68 31.45 28.82
N ASN A 182 7.48 31.80 27.54
CA ASN A 182 8.48 31.83 26.48
C ASN A 182 9.08 30.46 26.13
N SER A 183 8.38 29.36 26.43
CA SER A 183 8.79 28.04 25.95
C SER A 183 8.70 27.95 24.43
N THR A 184 9.74 27.44 23.80
CA THR A 184 9.72 27.12 22.37
C THR A 184 9.22 25.70 22.19
N VAL A 185 8.20 25.52 21.35
CA VAL A 185 7.67 24.22 20.97
C VAL A 185 8.01 23.96 19.52
N GLU A 186 8.50 22.76 19.24
CA GLU A 186 8.81 22.31 17.90
C GLU A 186 8.22 20.92 17.67
N PHE A 187 7.54 20.75 16.54
CA PHE A 187 6.97 19.50 16.07
C PHE A 187 7.65 19.10 14.79
N ARG A 188 8.08 17.84 14.71
CA ARG A 188 8.72 17.28 13.52
C ARG A 188 7.96 16.06 13.04
N SER A 189 7.42 16.15 11.84
CA SER A 189 6.74 15.06 11.16
C SER A 189 7.71 14.24 10.31
N ASN A 190 7.57 12.92 10.33
CA ASN A 190 8.35 12.02 9.47
C ASN A 190 7.90 12.03 8.00
N VAL A 191 6.73 12.61 7.71
CA VAL A 191 6.17 12.76 6.35
C VAL A 191 5.65 14.18 6.14
N PRO A 192 5.53 14.66 4.89
CA PRO A 192 4.90 15.95 4.60
C PRO A 192 3.46 16.03 5.14
N VAL A 193 3.15 17.10 5.85
CA VAL A 193 1.85 17.38 6.46
C VAL A 193 1.40 18.81 6.17
N GLN A 194 0.10 19.05 6.34
CA GLN A 194 -0.46 20.37 6.56
C GLN A 194 -0.66 20.56 8.06
N TRP A 195 -0.02 21.60 8.61
CA TRP A 195 -0.17 21.95 10.01
C TRP A 195 -1.44 22.76 10.23
N GLN A 196 -2.34 22.23 11.05
CA GLN A 196 -3.52 22.93 11.53
C GLN A 196 -3.34 23.17 13.02
N TYR A 197 -3.70 24.35 13.49
CA TYR A 197 -3.64 24.66 14.90
C TYR A 197 -4.85 25.48 15.31
N SER A 198 -5.35 25.20 16.50
CA SER A 198 -6.41 25.96 17.13
C SER A 198 -6.02 26.29 18.56
N SER A 199 -6.34 27.51 18.95
CA SER A 199 -6.33 27.94 20.34
C SER A 199 -7.79 28.03 20.82
N GLY A 200 -8.09 27.51 22.01
CA GLY A 200 -9.42 27.59 22.61
C GLY A 200 -9.91 29.03 22.89
N PRO A 201 -11.12 29.21 23.46
CA PRO A 201 -11.58 30.51 23.94
C PRO A 201 -10.78 30.95 25.18
N GLY A 202 -10.26 32.18 25.20
CA GLY A 202 -9.45 32.74 26.29
C GLY A 202 -8.00 33.15 25.91
N PHE A 203 -7.61 32.90 24.66
CA PHE A 203 -6.25 33.14 24.19
C PHE A 203 -6.02 34.60 23.82
N ILE A 204 -5.14 35.27 24.55
CA ILE A 204 -4.51 36.51 24.10
C ILE A 204 -3.01 36.25 24.05
N GLY A 205 -2.46 35.97 22.87
CA GLY A 205 -1.04 36.19 22.63
C GLY A 205 -0.11 34.99 22.65
N VAL A 206 -0.50 33.83 22.09
CA VAL A 206 0.55 33.09 21.38
C VAL A 206 0.95 33.99 20.21
N THR A 207 2.07 34.72 20.33
CA THR A 207 2.73 35.29 19.15
C THR A 207 3.33 34.14 18.38
N VAL A 208 2.46 33.45 17.65
CA VAL A 208 2.85 32.48 16.65
C VAL A 208 3.43 33.32 15.51
N ASN A 209 4.75 33.49 15.47
CA ASN A 209 5.45 33.55 14.19
C ASN A 209 5.88 32.10 13.91
N PRO A 210 4.94 31.20 13.56
CA PRO A 210 5.33 29.83 13.34
C PRO A 210 6.21 29.81 12.11
N SER A 211 7.41 29.28 12.24
CA SER A 211 8.11 28.79 11.06
C SER A 211 7.54 27.40 10.79
N ALA A 212 6.81 27.27 9.69
CA ALA A 212 6.25 26.00 9.27
C ALA A 212 6.82 25.61 7.90
N THR A 213 7.38 24.41 7.83
CA THR A 213 7.64 23.69 6.59
C THR A 213 6.60 22.57 6.46
N SER A 214 6.68 21.76 5.41
CA SER A 214 5.84 20.56 5.32
C SER A 214 6.20 19.49 6.36
N THR A 215 7.35 19.57 7.04
CA THR A 215 7.78 18.57 8.04
C THR A 215 7.99 19.15 9.43
N ASP A 216 8.10 20.46 9.56
CA ASP A 216 8.46 21.10 10.82
C ASP A 216 7.47 22.21 11.11
N TRP A 217 7.04 22.30 12.37
CA TRP A 217 6.31 23.45 12.89
C TRP A 217 6.99 23.89 14.17
N LYS A 218 7.25 25.19 14.32
CA LYS A 218 7.91 25.72 15.50
C LYS A 218 7.30 27.04 15.90
N ALA A 219 6.99 27.21 17.18
CA ALA A 219 6.48 28.46 17.73
C ALA A 219 6.99 28.70 19.16
N THR A 220 7.02 29.97 19.55
CA THR A 220 7.26 30.36 20.95
C THR A 220 5.93 30.64 21.64
N LEU A 221 5.71 29.99 22.77
CA LEU A 221 4.54 30.19 23.60
C LEU A 221 4.76 31.42 24.48
N VAL A 222 3.98 32.46 24.25
CA VAL A 222 3.97 33.65 25.10
C VAL A 222 2.67 33.66 25.89
N ARG A 223 2.76 33.78 27.21
CA ARG A 223 1.60 33.85 28.11
C ARG A 223 1.26 35.33 28.38
N PRO A 224 0.01 35.77 28.15
CA PRO A 224 -0.43 37.07 28.63
C PRO A 224 -0.58 37.06 30.15
N ALA A 225 -0.41 38.20 30.80
CA ALA A 225 -0.45 38.32 32.27
C ALA A 225 -1.78 37.87 32.92
N ASN A 226 -2.86 37.69 32.15
CA ASN A 226 -4.23 37.44 32.65
C ASN A 226 -4.85 36.10 32.20
N ALA A 227 -4.08 35.15 31.66
CA ALA A 227 -4.59 33.84 31.23
C ALA A 227 -4.63 32.81 32.37
N SER A 228 -5.70 32.02 32.46
CA SER A 228 -5.98 31.10 33.57
C SER A 228 -5.73 29.62 33.26
N ILE A 229 -6.02 29.14 32.05
CA ILE A 229 -5.68 27.79 31.55
C ILE A 229 -5.57 27.87 30.02
N ASP A 230 -4.41 27.52 29.46
CA ASP A 230 -4.21 27.58 28.00
C ASP A 230 -3.94 26.18 27.43
N SER A 231 -4.76 25.72 26.48
CA SER A 231 -4.50 24.51 25.68
C SER A 231 -4.30 24.79 24.19
N ILE A 232 -3.13 24.47 23.66
CA ILE A 232 -2.87 24.54 22.21
C ILE A 232 -3.12 23.16 21.62
N ASP A 233 -4.06 23.08 20.70
CA ASP A 233 -4.29 21.89 19.91
C ASP A 233 -3.63 22.06 18.55
N LEU A 234 -2.68 21.18 18.27
CA LEU A 234 -1.99 21.11 16.99
C LEU A 234 -2.33 19.78 16.33
N ASN A 235 -2.70 19.85 15.06
CA ASN A 235 -3.07 18.71 14.26
C ASN A 235 -2.22 18.69 12.98
N ALA A 236 -1.43 17.63 12.82
CA ALA A 236 -0.65 17.38 11.61
C ALA A 236 -1.48 16.49 10.68
N VAL A 237 -1.81 16.98 9.48
CA VAL A 237 -2.63 16.24 8.51
C VAL A 237 -1.79 15.84 7.31
N ALA A 238 -1.50 14.54 7.17
CA ALA A 238 -0.90 13.96 5.97
C ALA A 238 -1.99 13.54 4.98
N GLN A 239 -1.75 13.76 3.68
CA GLN A 239 -2.64 13.34 2.60
C GLN A 239 -1.88 12.48 1.60
N ASP A 240 -2.47 11.38 1.16
CA ASP A 240 -1.84 10.47 0.17
C ASP A 240 -2.38 10.66 -1.26
N GLY A 241 -2.94 11.83 -1.55
CA GLY A 241 -3.43 12.21 -2.89
C GLY A 241 -4.53 11.32 -3.50
N THR A 242 -4.99 10.29 -2.80
CA THR A 242 -6.00 9.34 -3.28
C THR A 242 -7.31 9.62 -2.56
N GLN A 243 -8.29 10.18 -3.29
CA GLN A 243 -9.72 10.33 -2.94
C GLN A 243 -10.02 10.52 -1.43
N GLY A 244 -9.47 11.56 -0.80
CA GLY A 244 -9.91 12.02 0.53
C GLY A 244 -9.41 11.25 1.75
N ILE A 245 -8.44 10.33 1.60
CA ILE A 245 -7.86 9.64 2.76
C ILE A 245 -6.85 10.56 3.45
N GLN A 246 -7.24 11.08 4.61
CA GLN A 246 -6.43 11.93 5.46
C GLN A 246 -5.95 11.14 6.68
N ARG A 247 -4.69 11.33 7.09
CA ARG A 247 -4.19 10.87 8.39
C ARG A 247 -3.90 12.09 9.25
N SER A 248 -4.48 12.12 10.44
CA SER A 248 -4.19 13.13 11.44
C SER A 248 -3.38 12.54 12.58
N ALA A 249 -2.37 13.28 13.02
CA ALA A 249 -1.71 13.09 14.31
C ALA A 249 -1.89 14.37 15.13
N GLY A 250 -2.55 14.24 16.28
CA GLY A 250 -2.88 15.36 17.15
C GLY A 250 -1.91 15.45 18.34
N VAL A 251 -1.60 16.67 18.73
CA VAL A 251 -0.99 16.98 20.03
C VAL A 251 -1.80 18.08 20.71
N SER A 252 -2.17 17.86 21.96
CA SER A 252 -2.77 18.86 22.83
C SER A 252 -1.74 19.23 23.90
N LEU A 253 -1.34 20.49 23.96
CA LEU A 253 -0.43 21.02 24.96
C LEU A 253 -1.23 21.84 25.96
N ARG A 254 -1.23 21.46 27.23
CA ARG A 254 -1.79 22.28 28.32
C ARG A 254 -0.69 23.02 29.05
N VAL A 255 -0.84 24.33 29.13
CA VAL A 255 -0.03 25.22 29.95
C VAL A 255 -0.79 25.48 31.24
N SER A 256 -0.28 24.95 32.36
CA SER A 256 -0.81 25.23 33.69
C SER A 256 -0.16 26.47 34.31
N PRO A 257 -0.86 27.16 35.24
CA PRO A 257 -0.36 28.33 35.97
C PRO A 257 1.06 28.15 36.52
#